data_AF-A0A1F8N9Q3-F1
#
_entry.id   AF-A0A1F8N9Q3-F1
#
_cell.length_a   1.000
_cell.length_b   1.000
_cell.length_c   1.000
_cell.angle_alpha   90.00
_cell.angle_beta   90.00
_cell.angle_gamma   90.00
#
_symmetry.space_group_name_H-M   'P 1'
#
loop_
_entity.id
_entity.type
_entity.pdbx_description
1 polymer ?
#
loop_
_entity_poly.entity_id
_entity_poly.type
_entity_poly.pdbx_seq_one_letter_code
_entity_poly.pdbx_strand_id
1 'polypeptide(L)'
;MRCSVDLALNGKTLVHIWPKDDGGAVDLEDELAEAFVCMMGQPQACVSGRSGELVMLFPHQNMPDDVRDIAERMTTRHLIKRLESGVCSLAM
;
A
#
# COMPACT_ATOMS: atom_id res chain seq x y z
N MET A 1 13.66 -1.89 -10.72
CA MET A 1 12.76 -1.20 -9.80
C MET A 1 11.46 -1.97 -9.87
N ARG A 2 10.93 -2.37 -8.73
CA ARG A 2 9.72 -3.18 -8.63
C ARG A 2 8.68 -2.34 -7.90
N CYS A 3 7.42 -2.43 -8.28
CA CYS A 3 6.34 -1.88 -7.47
C CYS A 3 5.21 -2.89 -7.30
N SER A 4 4.46 -2.74 -6.21
CA SER A 4 3.18 -3.41 -5.99
C SER A 4 2.15 -2.36 -5.59
N VAL A 5 0.91 -2.60 -6.03
CA VAL A 5 -0.23 -1.78 -5.69
C VAL A 5 -1.27 -2.71 -5.09
N ASP A 6 -1.54 -2.53 -3.80
CA ASP A 6 -2.48 -3.33 -3.04
C ASP A 6 -3.67 -2.47 -2.63
N LEU A 7 -4.88 -2.96 -2.93
CA LEU A 7 -6.10 -2.35 -2.42
C LEU A 7 -6.28 -2.80 -0.97
N ALA A 8 -6.14 -1.86 -0.04
CA ALA A 8 -6.27 -2.13 1.38
C ALA A 8 -7.74 -2.13 1.83
N LEU A 9 -7.97 -2.84 2.94
CA LEU A 9 -9.22 -3.16 3.63
C LEU A 9 -10.25 -2.04 3.82
N ASN A 10 -9.84 -0.78 3.69
CA ASN A 10 -10.49 0.38 4.27
C ASN A 10 -10.63 1.53 3.27
N GLY A 11 -10.77 1.21 1.98
CA GLY A 11 -10.84 2.23 0.95
C GLY A 11 -9.52 3.01 0.84
N LYS A 12 -8.38 2.31 0.94
CA LYS A 12 -7.05 2.91 0.72
C LYS A 12 -6.26 2.09 -0.27
N THR A 13 -5.36 2.75 -0.96
CA THR A 13 -4.42 2.12 -1.89
C THR A 13 -3.04 2.17 -1.28
N LEU A 14 -2.43 1.02 -1.07
CA LEU A 14 -1.04 0.91 -0.65
C LEU A 14 -0.18 0.74 -1.89
N VAL A 15 0.79 1.62 -2.08
CA VAL A 15 1.81 1.50 -3.10
C VAL A 15 3.12 1.19 -2.41
N HIS A 16 3.79 0.13 -2.85
CA HIS A 16 5.11 -0.25 -2.36
C HIS A 16 6.08 -0.23 -3.55
N ILE A 17 7.15 0.56 -3.44
CA ILE A 17 8.18 0.70 -4.44
C ILE A 17 9.50 0.21 -3.85
N TRP A 18 10.13 -0.76 -4.50
CA TRP A 18 11.44 -1.26 -4.15
C TRP A 18 12.51 -0.63 -5.05
N PRO A 19 13.69 -0.33 -4.51
CA PRO A 19 14.81 0.16 -5.29
C PRO A 19 15.26 -0.88 -6.32
N LYS A 20 16.11 -0.46 -7.26
CA LYS A 20 16.85 -1.41 -8.11
C LYS A 20 17.87 -2.16 -7.24
N ASP A 21 18.25 -3.38 -7.63
CA ASP A 21 19.19 -4.20 -6.86
C ASP A 21 20.54 -3.48 -6.59
N ASP A 22 20.94 -2.57 -7.50
CA ASP A 22 22.12 -1.70 -7.36
C ASP A 22 21.75 -0.20 -7.25
N GLY A 23 20.50 0.13 -6.92
CA GLY A 23 19.98 1.49 -6.84
C GLY A 23 20.09 2.12 -5.45
N GLY A 24 20.03 3.46 -5.40
CA GLY A 24 19.81 4.20 -4.16
C GLY A 24 18.42 3.92 -3.58
N ALA A 25 18.21 4.33 -2.31
CA ALA A 25 16.90 4.28 -1.68
C ALA A 25 15.87 5.08 -2.48
N VAL A 26 14.63 4.60 -2.48
CA VAL A 26 13.51 5.27 -3.13
C VAL A 26 12.96 6.37 -2.22
N ASP A 27 12.80 7.57 -2.76
CA ASP A 27 12.17 8.70 -2.09
C ASP A 27 10.98 9.26 -2.91
N LEU A 28 10.42 10.38 -2.45
CA LEU A 28 9.25 10.99 -3.09
C LEU A 28 9.60 11.77 -4.37
N GLU A 29 10.87 12.05 -4.62
CA GLU A 29 11.38 12.71 -5.84
C GLU A 29 11.70 11.69 -6.94
N ASP A 30 11.69 10.38 -6.63
CA ASP A 30 11.76 9.34 -7.66
C ASP A 30 10.60 9.44 -8.65
N GLU A 31 10.92 9.32 -9.94
CA GLU A 31 9.97 9.41 -11.07
C GLU A 31 8.72 8.55 -10.86
N LEU A 32 8.88 7.34 -10.33
CA LEU A 32 7.75 6.43 -10.09
C LEU A 32 6.90 6.86 -8.88
N ALA A 33 7.53 7.38 -7.83
CA ALA A 33 6.80 7.90 -6.67
C ALA A 33 6.03 9.17 -7.05
N GLU A 34 6.68 10.09 -7.76
CA GLU A 34 6.06 11.31 -8.29
C GLU A 34 4.88 11.00 -9.21
N ALA A 35 4.99 9.99 -10.07
CA ALA A 35 3.88 9.55 -10.93
C ALA A 35 2.65 9.13 -10.11
N PHE A 36 2.84 8.37 -9.02
CA PHE A 36 1.73 7.98 -8.15
C PHE A 36 1.13 9.17 -7.40
N VAL A 37 1.95 10.13 -6.94
CA VAL A 37 1.46 11.36 -6.31
C VAL A 37 0.68 12.22 -7.30
N CYS A 38 1.14 12.33 -8.55
CA CYS A 38 0.42 13.04 -9.61
C CYS A 38 -0.93 12.38 -9.94
N MET A 39 -0.98 11.04 -9.97
CA MET A 39 -2.19 10.29 -10.29
C MET A 39 -3.20 10.25 -9.16
N MET A 40 -2.75 10.03 -7.92
CA MET A 40 -3.63 9.75 -6.77
C MET A 40 -3.68 10.91 -5.76
N GLY A 41 -2.99 12.01 -6.02
CA GLY A 41 -2.87 13.15 -5.12
C GLY A 41 -1.87 12.89 -3.99
N GLN A 42 -1.92 13.74 -2.96
CA GLN A 42 -1.04 13.62 -1.79
C GLN A 42 -1.34 12.33 -1.00
N PRO A 43 -0.32 11.50 -0.69
CA PRO A 43 -0.48 10.34 0.16
C PRO A 43 -0.84 10.76 1.60
N GLN A 44 -1.65 9.96 2.27
CA GLN A 44 -1.99 10.16 3.69
C GLN A 44 -0.81 9.82 4.62
N ALA A 45 0.04 8.89 4.18
CA ALA A 45 1.24 8.49 4.91
C ALA A 45 2.29 7.94 3.95
N CYS A 46 3.56 8.16 4.29
CA CYS A 46 4.72 7.59 3.61
C CYS A 46 5.68 7.02 4.63
N VAL A 47 6.27 5.87 4.34
CA VAL A 47 7.31 5.24 5.16
C VAL A 47 8.43 4.75 4.26
N SER A 48 9.66 5.15 4.56
CA SER A 48 10.86 4.55 3.98
C SER A 48 11.28 3.35 4.80
N GLY A 49 11.38 2.19 4.17
CA GLY A 49 11.84 0.96 4.79
C GLY A 49 13.36 0.87 4.83
N ARG A 50 13.87 -0.08 5.62
CA ARG A 50 15.32 -0.19 5.93
C ARG A 50 16.15 -0.65 4.74
N SER A 51 15.53 -1.24 3.73
CA SER A 51 16.19 -1.71 2.51
C SER A 51 16.12 -0.68 1.39
N GLY A 52 15.70 0.55 1.70
CA GLY A 52 15.54 1.64 0.73
C GLY A 52 14.22 1.59 -0.03
N GLU A 53 13.26 0.77 0.39
CA GLU A 53 11.90 0.75 -0.16
C GLU A 53 11.08 1.97 0.30
N LEU A 54 10.14 2.39 -0.53
CA LEU A 54 9.15 3.42 -0.19
C LEU A 54 7.75 2.81 -0.19
N VAL A 55 7.02 3.02 0.90
CA VAL A 55 5.62 2.63 1.04
C VAL A 55 4.77 3.89 1.17
N MET A 56 3.79 4.04 0.31
CA MET A 56 2.86 5.18 0.29
C MET A 56 1.43 4.68 0.43
N LEU A 57 0.65 5.36 1.26
CA LEU A 57 -0.77 5.06 1.50
C LEU A 57 -1.63 6.20 0.97
N PHE A 58 -2.45 5.91 -0.03
CA PHE A 58 -3.37 6.87 -0.64
C PHE A 58 -4.80 6.60 -0.21
N PRO A 59 -5.65 7.64 -0.10
CA PRO A 59 -7.09 7.43 -0.04
C PRO A 59 -7.55 6.85 -1.39
N HIS A 60 -8.53 5.96 -1.41
CA HIS A 60 -9.09 5.50 -2.68
C HIS A 60 -9.70 6.70 -3.41
N GLN A 61 -9.15 7.07 -4.57
CA GLN A 61 -9.74 8.07 -5.44
C GLN A 61 -10.72 7.36 -6.39
N ASN A 62 -11.96 7.85 -6.45
CA ASN A 62 -12.98 7.47 -7.44
C ASN A 62 -13.36 5.97 -7.53
N MET A 63 -13.36 5.23 -6.41
CA MET A 63 -13.94 3.88 -6.40
C MET A 63 -15.47 3.99 -6.24
N PRO A 64 -16.27 3.45 -7.18
CA PRO A 64 -17.72 3.37 -7.03
C PRO A 64 -18.10 2.68 -5.71
N ASP A 65 -19.12 3.20 -5.02
CA ASP A 65 -19.48 2.75 -3.65
C ASP A 65 -19.74 1.24 -3.57
N ASP A 66 -20.32 0.66 -4.61
CA ASP A 66 -20.57 -0.78 -4.77
C ASP A 66 -19.28 -1.61 -4.84
N VAL A 67 -18.25 -1.09 -5.51
CA VAL A 67 -16.92 -1.73 -5.56
C VAL A 67 -16.18 -1.57 -4.24
N ARG A 68 -16.35 -0.43 -3.55
CA ARG A 68 -15.79 -0.20 -2.21
C ARG A 68 -16.32 -1.21 -1.21
N ASP A 69 -17.63 -1.43 -1.16
CA ASP A 69 -18.25 -2.40 -0.26
C ASP A 69 -17.79 -3.83 -0.54
N ILE A 70 -17.60 -4.19 -1.81
CA ILE A 70 -17.06 -5.51 -2.21
C ILE A 70 -15.60 -5.65 -1.77
N ALA A 71 -14.79 -4.62 -2.00
CA ALA A 71 -13.39 -4.59 -1.58
C ALA A 71 -13.28 -4.70 -0.06
N GLU A 72 -14.05 -3.94 0.72
CA GLU A 72 -14.06 -4.02 2.18
C GLU A 72 -14.49 -5.42 2.68
N ARG A 73 -15.52 -6.02 2.09
CA ARG A 73 -15.99 -7.37 2.47
C ARG A 73 -15.00 -8.48 2.12
N MET A 74 -14.45 -8.46 0.90
CA MET A 74 -13.44 -9.43 0.46
C MET A 74 -12.20 -9.33 1.34
N THR A 75 -11.81 -8.11 1.65
CA THR A 75 -10.59 -7.88 2.39
C THR A 75 -10.81 -8.21 3.86
N THR A 76 -11.95 -7.88 4.47
CA THR A 76 -12.33 -8.31 5.83
C THR A 76 -12.26 -9.83 5.95
N ARG A 77 -12.79 -10.55 4.95
CA ARG A 77 -12.70 -12.01 4.89
C ARG A 77 -11.26 -12.51 4.76
N HIS A 78 -10.40 -11.80 4.04
CA HIS A 78 -8.98 -12.13 3.90
C HIS A 78 -8.20 -11.90 5.20
N LEU A 79 -8.47 -10.80 5.92
CA LEU A 79 -7.91 -10.55 7.24
C LEU A 79 -8.36 -11.60 8.26
N ILE A 80 -9.65 -11.91 8.30
CA ILE A 80 -10.18 -12.95 9.20
C ILE A 80 -9.48 -14.28 8.90
N LYS A 81 -9.39 -14.68 7.63
CA LYS A 81 -8.65 -15.90 7.26
C LYS A 81 -7.18 -15.85 7.69
N ARG A 82 -6.50 -14.70 7.58
CA ARG A 82 -5.11 -14.55 8.03
C ARG A 82 -4.96 -14.54 9.55
N LEU A 83 -5.94 -14.02 10.28
CA LEU A 83 -5.97 -14.07 11.75
C LEU A 83 -6.32 -15.48 12.27
N GLU A 84 -7.18 -16.21 11.55
CA GLU A 84 -7.51 -17.60 11.85
C GLU A 84 -6.36 -18.56 11.55
N SER A 85 -5.52 -18.24 10.55
CA SER A 85 -4.37 -19.06 10.15
C SER A 85 -3.03 -18.58 10.72
N GLY A 86 -2.96 -17.36 11.23
CA GLY A 86 -1.78 -16.78 11.84
C GLY A 86 -1.81 -16.97 13.36
N VAL A 87 -0.74 -17.53 13.91
CA VAL A 87 -0.52 -17.49 15.37
C VAL A 87 -0.37 -16.02 15.77
N CYS A 88 -1.34 -15.47 16.50
CA CYS A 88 -1.23 -14.15 17.11
C CYS A 88 -0.08 -14.15 18.12
N SER A 89 1.12 -13.78 17.66
CA SER A 89 2.16 -13.29 18.55
C SER A 89 1.86 -11.82 18.86
N LEU A 90 0.98 -11.60 19.83
CA LEU A 90 0.94 -10.34 20.56
C LEU A 90 2.29 -10.21 21.28
N ALA A 91 3.17 -9.34 20.79
CA ALA A 91 4.27 -8.85 21.58
C ALA A 91 3.66 -8.08 22.76
N MET A 92 3.86 -8.61 23.97
CA MET A 92 3.58 -7.92 25.23
C MET A 92 4.47 -6.68 25.37
#